data_AF-A0A2E0UXQ0-F1
#
_entry.id   AF-A0A2E0UXQ0-F1
#
_cell.length_a   1.000
_cell.length_b   1.000
_cell.length_c   1.000
_cell.angle_alpha   90.00
_cell.angle_beta   90.00
_cell.angle_gamma   90.00
#
_symmetry.space_group_name_H-M   'P 1'
#
loop_
_entity.id
_entity.type
_entity.pdbx_description
1 polymer ?
#
loop_
_entity_poly.entity_id
_entity_poly.type
_entity_poly.pdbx_seq_one_letter_code
_entity_poly.pdbx_strand_id
1 'polypeptide(L)'
;MSLIQIVILIFVFLELSNVLMLYFSPGSKNANAVGVFTAWEKSKQYPEIHDFIKYLIYWVAGVKLIFILLLGMLILFADAEIQRFSLMILAVATATFYWRLFPLIRKMDKSGEINPKNYSIVLGIMIFAFIVIFLVALLF
;
A
#
# COMPACT_ATOMS: atom_id res chain seq x y z
N MET A 1 25.75 -0.14 1.17
CA MET A 1 24.30 -0.36 1.30
C MET A 1 24.06 -1.86 1.24
N SER A 2 23.45 -2.45 2.26
CA SER A 2 23.12 -3.90 2.27
C SER A 2 21.94 -4.20 1.32
N LEU A 3 21.73 -5.47 0.97
CA LEU A 3 20.55 -5.88 0.18
C LEU A 3 19.26 -5.46 0.89
N ILE A 4 19.21 -5.63 2.22
CA ILE A 4 18.10 -5.21 3.07
C ILE A 4 17.82 -3.71 2.91
N GLN A 5 18.85 -2.86 3.00
CA GLN A 5 18.68 -1.41 2.81
C GLN A 5 18.18 -1.07 1.40
N ILE A 6 18.66 -1.76 0.36
CA ILE A 6 18.19 -1.57 -1.02
C ILE A 6 16.70 -1.93 -1.13
N VAL A 7 16.29 -3.06 -0.56
CA VAL A 7 14.89 -3.51 -0.58
C VAL A 7 13.98 -2.53 0.17
N ILE A 8 14.37 -2.09 1.37
CA ILE A 8 13.61 -1.09 2.13
C ILE A 8 13.55 0.24 1.36
N LEU A 9 14.65 0.66 0.73
CA LEU A 9 14.69 1.91 -0.04
C LEU A 9 13.75 1.89 -1.27
N ILE A 10 13.76 0.79 -2.04
CA ILE A 10 12.83 0.60 -3.16
C ILE A 10 11.39 0.63 -2.67
N PHE A 11 11.11 -0.08 -1.57
CA PHE A 11 9.77 -0.09 -0.98
C PHE A 11 9.33 1.29 -0.50
N VAL A 12 10.22 2.06 0.14
CA VAL A 12 9.99 3.47 0.51
C VAL A 12 9.63 4.31 -0.72
N PHE A 13 10.34 4.16 -1.83
CA PHE A 13 10.07 4.91 -3.05
C PHE A 13 8.70 4.58 -3.66
N LEU A 14 8.32 3.30 -3.66
CA LEU A 14 7.00 2.84 -4.09
C LEU A 14 5.89 3.37 -3.18
N GLU A 15 6.10 3.34 -1.86
CA GLU A 15 5.13 3.86 -0.91
C GLU A 15 4.99 5.39 -0.99
N LEU A 16 6.09 6.10 -1.23
CA LEU A 16 6.05 7.54 -1.49
C LEU A 16 5.20 7.84 -2.73
N SER A 17 5.36 7.06 -3.80
CA SER A 17 4.53 7.17 -5.00
C SER A 17 3.04 6.98 -4.67
N ASN A 18 2.70 6.02 -3.81
CA ASN A 18 1.32 5.83 -3.34
C ASN A 18 0.81 7.06 -2.57
N VAL A 19 1.61 7.60 -1.64
CA VAL A 19 1.24 8.79 -0.85
C VAL A 19 0.99 10.00 -1.74
N LEU A 20 1.87 10.26 -2.70
CA LEU A 20 1.73 11.37 -3.65
C LEU A 20 0.42 11.22 -4.45
N MET A 21 0.13 10.01 -4.93
CA MET A 21 -1.10 9.78 -5.68
C MET A 21 -2.35 9.92 -4.82
N LEU A 22 -2.34 9.47 -3.56
CA LEU A 22 -3.50 9.61 -2.66
C LEU A 22 -3.78 11.08 -2.31
N TYR A 23 -2.76 11.92 -2.13
CA TYR A 23 -2.97 13.35 -1.84
C TYR A 23 -3.34 14.18 -3.07
N PHE A 24 -2.60 14.02 -4.16
CA PHE A 24 -2.67 14.96 -5.28
C PHE A 24 -3.56 14.46 -6.43
N SER A 25 -3.78 13.14 -6.54
CA SER A 25 -4.58 12.57 -7.63
C SER A 25 -5.28 11.27 -7.22
N PRO A 26 -6.15 11.29 -6.19
CA PRO A 26 -6.78 10.09 -5.65
C PRO A 26 -7.65 9.33 -6.67
N GLY A 27 -8.18 10.03 -7.68
CA GLY A 27 -8.94 9.42 -8.78
C GLY A 27 -8.11 8.69 -9.84
N SER A 28 -6.78 8.65 -9.70
CA SER A 28 -5.92 7.88 -10.62
C SER A 28 -6.08 6.38 -10.42
N LYS A 29 -5.79 5.61 -11.46
CA LYS A 29 -5.69 4.15 -11.42
C LYS A 29 -4.26 3.66 -11.14
N ASN A 30 -3.30 4.57 -11.04
CA ASN A 30 -1.89 4.26 -10.81
C ASN A 30 -1.54 4.37 -9.31
N ALA A 31 -0.43 3.72 -8.92
CA ALA A 31 0.16 3.75 -7.58
C ALA A 31 -0.86 3.65 -6.42
N ASN A 32 -1.68 2.60 -6.45
CA ASN A 32 -2.66 2.26 -5.40
C ASN A 32 -3.60 3.41 -5.00
N ALA A 33 -3.84 4.37 -5.89
CA ALA A 33 -4.90 5.35 -5.75
C ALA A 33 -6.29 4.69 -5.91
N VAL A 34 -7.35 5.43 -5.60
CA VAL A 34 -8.71 4.86 -5.48
C VAL A 34 -9.50 4.87 -6.78
N GLY A 35 -8.93 5.34 -7.90
CA GLY A 35 -9.61 5.43 -9.20
C GLY A 35 -10.00 4.09 -9.83
N VAL A 36 -9.49 2.98 -9.29
CA VAL A 36 -9.95 1.63 -9.64
C VAL A 36 -11.34 1.32 -9.08
N PHE A 37 -11.75 1.97 -8.00
CA PHE A 37 -13.07 1.78 -7.38
C PHE A 37 -14.09 2.71 -8.04
N THR A 38 -15.11 2.14 -8.67
CA THR A 38 -16.19 2.91 -9.30
C THR A 38 -16.96 3.78 -8.31
N ALA A 39 -16.95 3.38 -7.02
CA ALA A 39 -17.53 4.14 -5.91
C ALA A 39 -16.91 5.54 -5.75
N TRP A 40 -15.64 5.73 -6.13
CA TRP A 40 -15.00 7.06 -6.10
C TRP A 40 -15.75 8.07 -6.98
N GLU A 41 -16.01 7.72 -8.24
CA GLU A 41 -16.75 8.61 -9.16
C GLU A 41 -18.22 8.76 -8.76
N LYS A 42 -18.87 7.68 -8.30
CA LYS A 42 -20.24 7.75 -7.79
C LYS A 42 -20.37 8.68 -6.57
N SER A 43 -19.37 8.69 -5.69
CA SER A 43 -19.42 9.50 -4.47
C SER A 43 -19.50 11.00 -4.76
N LYS A 44 -18.96 11.48 -5.89
CA LYS A 44 -18.97 12.91 -6.27
C LYS A 44 -20.38 13.48 -6.42
N GLN A 45 -21.39 12.63 -6.60
CA GLN A 45 -22.80 13.02 -6.65
C GLN A 45 -23.37 13.37 -5.26
N TYR A 46 -22.68 12.97 -4.19
CA TYR A 46 -23.08 13.12 -2.79
C TYR A 46 -21.95 13.83 -2.03
N PRO A 47 -21.95 15.18 -1.96
CA PRO A 47 -20.83 15.96 -1.42
C PRO A 47 -20.36 15.50 -0.04
N GLU A 48 -21.30 15.18 0.85
CA GLU A 48 -21.03 14.70 2.21
C GLU A 48 -20.31 13.35 2.24
N ILE A 49 -20.68 12.42 1.35
CA ILE A 49 -20.02 11.12 1.22
C ILE A 49 -18.65 11.31 0.57
N HIS A 50 -18.55 12.16 -0.44
CA HIS A 50 -17.30 12.42 -1.13
C HIS A 50 -16.25 13.04 -0.19
N ASP A 51 -16.65 14.01 0.63
CA ASP A 51 -15.78 14.63 1.62
C ASP A 51 -15.32 13.63 2.68
N PHE A 52 -16.23 12.75 3.15
CA PHE A 52 -15.85 11.67 4.06
C PHE A 52 -14.86 10.69 3.43
N ILE A 53 -15.06 10.28 2.18
CA ILE A 53 -14.13 9.39 1.46
C ILE A 53 -12.77 10.07 1.28
N LYS A 54 -12.73 11.35 0.88
CA LYS A 54 -11.47 12.11 0.79
C LYS A 54 -10.74 12.16 2.12
N TYR A 55 -11.46 12.42 3.21
CA TYR A 55 -10.90 12.39 4.56
C TYR A 55 -10.24 11.04 4.87
N LEU A 56 -10.92 9.92 4.60
CA LEU A 56 -10.36 8.58 4.82
C LEU A 56 -9.12 8.32 3.95
N ILE A 57 -9.13 8.76 2.69
CA ILE A 57 -7.98 8.64 1.77
C ILE A 57 -6.77 9.42 2.30
N TYR A 58 -6.98 10.67 2.71
CA TYR A 58 -5.91 11.52 3.26
C TYR A 58 -5.40 11.00 4.60
N TRP A 59 -6.27 10.39 5.40
CA TRP A 59 -5.85 9.72 6.62
C TRP A 59 -4.93 8.54 6.31
N VAL A 60 -5.29 7.66 5.37
CA VAL A 60 -4.42 6.55 4.95
C VAL A 60 -3.10 7.06 4.37
N ALA A 61 -3.13 8.12 3.57
CA ALA A 61 -1.92 8.75 3.03
C ALA A 61 -1.01 9.29 4.15
N GLY A 62 -1.59 9.92 5.18
CA GLY A 62 -0.86 10.41 6.35
C GLY A 62 -0.20 9.30 7.16
N VAL A 63 -0.91 8.18 7.38
CA VAL A 63 -0.34 6.99 8.04
C VAL A 63 0.82 6.41 7.23
N LYS A 64 0.67 6.30 5.91
CA LYS A 64 1.76 5.85 5.01
C LYS A 64 2.95 6.80 5.04
N LEU A 65 2.74 8.11 5.13
CA LEU A 65 3.83 9.08 5.25
C LEU A 65 4.61 8.89 6.56
N ILE A 66 3.92 8.75 7.70
CA ILE A 66 4.57 8.44 9.00
C ILE A 66 5.41 7.15 8.87
N PHE A 67 4.83 6.12 8.28
CA PHE A 67 5.51 4.85 8.07
C PHE A 67 6.76 4.96 7.20
N ILE A 68 6.71 5.73 6.09
CA ILE A 68 7.89 5.99 5.24
C ILE A 68 8.98 6.72 6.02
N LEU A 69 8.63 7.73 6.82
CA LEU A 69 9.60 8.46 7.64
C LEU A 69 10.28 7.56 8.68
N LEU A 70 9.52 6.65 9.30
CA LEU A 70 10.06 5.64 10.21
C LEU A 70 11.00 4.67 9.49
N LEU A 71 10.66 4.22 8.27
CA LEU A 71 11.56 3.41 7.45
C LEU A 71 12.83 4.17 7.05
N GLY A 72 12.71 5.47 6.76
CA GLY A 72 13.87 6.35 6.50
C GLY A 72 14.81 6.41 7.70
N MET A 73 14.25 6.59 8.91
CA MET A 73 15.03 6.52 10.15
C MET A 73 15.73 5.17 10.32
N LEU A 74 15.05 4.06 10.02
CA LEU A 74 15.65 2.72 10.09
C LEU A 74 16.80 2.54 9.08
N ILE A 75 16.67 3.04 7.86
CA ILE A 75 17.75 2.95 6.86
C ILE A 75 19.01 3.70 7.33
N LEU A 76 18.81 4.89 7.92
CA LEU A 76 19.90 5.80 8.28
C LEU A 76 20.60 5.44 9.59
N PHE A 77 19.85 4.95 10.58
CA PHE A 77 20.34 4.85 11.96
C PHE A 77 20.29 3.45 12.57
N ALA A 78 19.49 2.53 12.02
CA ALA A 78 19.38 1.19 12.60
C ALA A 78 20.56 0.30 12.20
N ASP A 79 21.01 -0.54 13.12
CA ASP A 79 21.98 -1.59 12.82
C ASP A 79 21.36 -2.71 11.96
N ALA A 80 22.22 -3.63 11.51
CA ALA A 80 21.83 -4.73 10.63
C ALA A 80 20.80 -5.68 11.28
N GLU A 81 20.80 -5.83 12.60
CA GLU A 81 19.89 -6.72 13.29
C GLU A 81 18.48 -6.13 13.33
N ILE A 82 18.36 -4.86 13.73
CA ILE A 82 17.08 -4.13 13.72
C ILE A 82 16.51 -4.06 12.28
N GLN A 83 17.37 -3.84 11.27
CA GLN A 83 16.94 -3.85 9.88
C GLN A 83 16.38 -5.22 9.45
N ARG A 84 17.00 -6.34 9.87
CA ARG A 84 16.44 -7.70 9.63
C ARG A 84 15.09 -7.89 10.33
N PHE A 85 14.96 -7.48 11.59
CA PHE A 85 13.68 -7.54 12.30
C PHE A 85 12.60 -6.72 11.62
N SER A 86 12.96 -5.55 11.08
CA SER A 86 12.02 -4.70 10.34
C SER A 86 11.44 -5.39 9.11
N LEU A 87 12.23 -6.15 8.33
CA LEU A 87 11.75 -6.91 7.18
C LEU A 87 10.78 -8.03 7.58
N MET A 88 11.04 -8.72 8.70
CA MET A 88 10.11 -9.73 9.22
C MET A 88 8.77 -9.09 9.61
N ILE A 89 8.82 -7.94 10.31
CA ILE A 89 7.62 -7.19 10.71
C ILE A 89 6.88 -6.70 9.46
N LEU A 90 7.58 -6.19 8.44
CA LEU A 90 6.99 -5.76 7.17
C LEU A 90 6.27 -6.90 6.46
N ALA A 91 6.87 -8.10 6.41
CA ALA A 91 6.25 -9.27 5.81
C ALA A 91 4.96 -9.67 6.54
N VAL A 92 4.99 -9.75 7.88
CA VAL A 92 3.82 -10.10 8.70
C VAL A 92 2.72 -9.04 8.60
N ALA A 93 3.08 -7.76 8.75
CA ALA A 93 2.14 -6.65 8.63
C ALA A 93 1.48 -6.61 7.24
N THR A 94 2.27 -6.83 6.18
CA THR A 94 1.76 -6.90 4.81
C THR A 94 0.82 -8.10 4.62
N ALA A 95 1.13 -9.26 5.21
CA ALA A 95 0.28 -10.45 5.14
C ALA A 95 -1.12 -10.23 5.74
N THR A 96 -1.29 -9.29 6.68
CA THR A 96 -2.62 -8.95 7.24
C THR A 96 -3.61 -8.45 6.19
N PHE A 97 -3.14 -7.98 5.03
CA PHE A 97 -3.97 -7.68 3.85
C PHE A 97 -4.91 -8.84 3.51
N TYR A 98 -4.43 -10.08 3.57
CA TYR A 98 -5.22 -11.25 3.20
C TYR A 98 -6.34 -11.59 4.18
N TRP A 99 -6.32 -11.01 5.38
CA TRP A 99 -7.35 -11.26 6.38
C TRP A 99 -8.62 -10.44 6.12
N ARG A 100 -8.52 -9.11 6.04
CA ARG A 100 -9.70 -8.23 5.93
C ARG A 100 -9.83 -7.54 4.58
N LEU A 101 -8.72 -7.07 4.01
CA LEU A 101 -8.73 -6.26 2.80
C LEU A 101 -8.92 -7.12 1.54
N PHE A 102 -8.23 -8.26 1.43
CA PHE A 102 -8.33 -9.12 0.26
C PHE A 102 -9.74 -9.72 0.06
N PRO A 103 -10.44 -10.24 1.09
CA PRO A 103 -11.81 -10.71 0.92
C PRO A 103 -12.76 -9.58 0.50
N LEU A 104 -12.56 -8.38 1.05
CA LEU A 104 -13.39 -7.21 0.75
C LEU A 104 -13.20 -6.74 -0.70
N ILE A 105 -11.96 -6.56 -1.16
CA ILE A 105 -11.70 -6.15 -2.54
C ILE A 105 -12.15 -7.21 -3.55
N ARG A 106 -11.99 -8.50 -3.22
CA ARG A 106 -12.50 -9.59 -4.06
C ARG A 106 -14.02 -9.58 -4.16
N LYS A 107 -14.73 -9.23 -3.09
CA LYS A 107 -16.19 -9.06 -3.11
C LYS A 107 -16.57 -7.90 -4.03
N MET A 108 -15.95 -6.73 -3.87
CA MET A 108 -16.21 -5.54 -4.71
C MET A 108 -15.92 -5.80 -6.20
N ASP A 109 -14.81 -6.49 -6.51
CA ASP A 109 -14.44 -6.87 -7.88
C ASP A 109 -15.50 -7.78 -8.53
N LYS A 110 -15.94 -8.82 -7.80
CA LYS A 110 -17.02 -9.71 -8.26
C LYS A 110 -18.36 -8.99 -8.47
N SER A 111 -18.64 -7.96 -7.69
CA SER A 111 -19.83 -7.12 -7.83
C SER A 111 -19.73 -6.09 -8.97
N GLY A 112 -18.62 -6.05 -9.71
CA GLY A 112 -18.43 -5.08 -10.79
C GLY A 112 -18.15 -3.65 -10.30
N GLU A 113 -17.76 -3.50 -9.03
CA GLU A 113 -17.50 -2.20 -8.40
C GLU A 113 -16.06 -1.71 -8.63
N ILE A 114 -15.23 -2.51 -9.32
CA ILE A 114 -13.81 -2.24 -9.61
C ILE A 114 -13.55 -2.31 -11.12
N ASN A 115 -12.69 -1.42 -11.62
CA ASN A 115 -12.27 -1.35 -13.02
C ASN A 115 -10.74 -1.08 -13.12
N PRO A 116 -9.94 -1.96 -13.74
CA PRO A 116 -10.33 -3.12 -14.57
C PRO A 116 -10.84 -4.32 -13.77
N LYS A 117 -11.56 -5.22 -14.45
CA LYS A 117 -12.02 -6.49 -13.86
C LYS A 117 -10.82 -7.33 -13.42
N ASN A 118 -11.01 -8.12 -12.37
CA ASN A 118 -9.99 -9.00 -11.79
C ASN A 118 -8.80 -8.25 -11.16
N TYR A 119 -8.95 -6.95 -10.91
CA TYR A 119 -7.92 -6.16 -10.22
C TYR A 119 -7.60 -6.70 -8.83
N SER A 120 -8.57 -7.31 -8.13
CA SER A 120 -8.33 -7.97 -6.84
C SER A 120 -7.25 -9.06 -6.92
N ILE A 121 -7.17 -9.79 -8.03
CA ILE A 121 -6.14 -10.81 -8.27
C ILE A 121 -4.79 -10.16 -8.51
N VAL A 122 -4.73 -9.12 -9.35
CA VAL A 122 -3.50 -8.37 -9.63
C VAL A 122 -2.92 -7.79 -8.34
N LEU A 123 -3.75 -7.11 -7.55
CA LEU A 123 -3.35 -6.57 -6.26
C LEU A 123 -2.89 -7.68 -5.32
N GLY A 124 -3.63 -8.79 -5.25
CA GLY A 124 -3.25 -9.95 -4.44
C GLY A 124 -1.88 -10.52 -4.81
N ILE A 125 -1.56 -10.65 -6.10
CA ILE A 125 -0.25 -11.13 -6.55
C ILE A 125 0.85 -10.11 -6.21
N MET A 126 0.59 -8.82 -6.40
CA MET A 126 1.56 -7.76 -6.08
C MET A 126 1.91 -7.74 -4.59
N ILE A 127 0.91 -7.85 -3.70
CA ILE A 127 1.13 -7.94 -2.26
C ILE A 127 1.92 -9.20 -1.88
N PHE A 128 1.61 -10.34 -2.51
CA PHE A 128 2.34 -11.58 -2.29
C PHE A 128 3.81 -11.44 -2.70
N ALA A 129 4.06 -10.82 -3.86
CA ALA A 129 5.42 -10.57 -4.34
C ALA A 129 6.23 -9.71 -3.36
N PHE A 130 5.65 -8.67 -2.77
CA PHE A 130 6.32 -7.89 -1.74
C PHE A 130 6.69 -8.72 -0.52
N ILE A 131 5.78 -9.56 -0.02
CA ILE A 131 6.06 -10.46 1.10
C ILE A 131 7.22 -11.39 0.75
N VAL A 132 7.21 -12.01 -0.43
CA VAL A 132 8.30 -12.89 -0.89
C VAL A 132 9.62 -12.13 -0.97
N ILE A 133 9.63 -10.91 -1.54
CA ILE A 133 10.83 -10.07 -1.61
C ILE A 133 11.39 -9.78 -0.23
N PHE A 134 10.53 -9.41 0.74
CA PHE A 134 10.97 -9.18 2.12
C PHE A 134 11.58 -10.43 2.75
N LEU A 135 10.95 -11.60 2.55
CA LEU A 135 11.44 -12.86 3.11
C LEU A 135 12.73 -13.34 2.45
N VAL A 136 12.88 -13.19 1.13
CA VAL A 136 14.10 -13.54 0.39
C VAL A 136 15.25 -12.64 0.81
N ALA A 137 14.98 -11.34 1.03
CA ALA A 137 16.00 -10.40 1.49
C ALA A 137 16.55 -10.71 2.90
N LEU A 138 15.84 -11.52 3.71
CA LEU A 138 16.35 -11.98 5.01
C LEU A 138 17.47 -13.03 4.89
N LEU A 139 17.61 -13.66 3.72
CA LEU A 139 18.59 -14.72 3.49
C LEU A 139 19.98 -14.19 3.10
N PHE A 140 20.12 -12.87 2.91
CA PHE A 140 21.34 -12.18 2.45
C PHE A 140 21.63 -10.93 3.30
#